data_AF-G5K0E4-F1
#
_entry.id   AF-G5K0E4-F1
#
_cell.length_a   1.000
_cell.length_b   1.000
_cell.length_c   1.000
_cell.angle_alpha   90.00
_cell.angle_beta   90.00
_cell.angle_gamma   90.00
#
_symmetry.space_group_name_H-M   'P 1'
#
loop_
_entity.id
_entity.type
_entity.pdbx_description
1 polymer ?
#
loop_
_entity_poly.entity_id
_entity_poly.type
_entity_poly.pdbx_seq_one_letter_code
_entity_poly.pdbx_strand_id
1 'polypeptide(L)'
;MPDMIKECSGINIYGRTIKSILFSTDVSIIANNNADAVLAVYPFTPNPSIIKSIMLVASVPVLAGVDGGLTTGFRAANMSLFSES
;
A
#
# COMPACT_ATOMS: atom_id res chain seq x y z
N MET A 1 12.68 8.95 5.57
CA MET A 1 11.62 9.92 5.23
C MET A 1 12.08 11.30 5.66
N PRO A 2 11.80 12.38 4.90
CA PRO A 2 12.15 13.75 5.26
C PRO A 2 11.53 14.20 6.59
N ASP A 3 12.28 14.93 7.41
CA ASP A 3 11.83 15.37 8.73
C ASP A 3 10.62 16.31 8.71
N MET A 4 10.48 17.12 7.65
CA MET A 4 9.33 18.03 7.47
C MET A 4 7.98 17.31 7.45
N ILE A 5 7.94 16.01 7.14
CA ILE A 5 6.70 15.23 7.20
C ILE A 5 6.16 15.12 8.64
N LYS A 6 7.00 15.23 9.67
CA LYS A 6 6.58 15.17 11.07
C LYS A 6 5.63 16.33 11.45
N GLU A 7 5.74 17.46 10.75
CA GLU A 7 4.92 18.65 10.95
C GLU A 7 3.53 18.55 10.32
N CYS A 8 3.31 17.59 9.41
CA CYS A 8 2.01 17.42 8.79
C CYS A 8 0.99 16.82 9.78
N SER A 9 -0.29 17.12 9.56
CA SER A 9 -1.40 16.53 10.33
C SER A 9 -1.53 15.03 10.10
N GLY A 10 -1.27 14.57 8.87
CA GLY A 10 -1.47 13.19 8.45
C GLY A 10 -2.94 12.80 8.35
N ILE A 11 -3.18 11.50 8.15
CA ILE A 11 -4.51 10.88 8.06
C ILE A 11 -4.66 9.89 9.22
N ASN A 12 -5.73 9.99 10.00
CA ASN A 12 -6.02 9.04 11.08
C ASN A 12 -6.86 7.88 10.56
N ILE A 13 -6.30 6.67 10.55
CA ILE A 13 -6.95 5.44 10.11
C ILE A 13 -6.86 4.42 11.24
N TYR A 14 -8.01 3.98 11.75
CA TYR A 14 -8.11 3.00 12.86
C TYR A 14 -7.24 3.34 14.08
N GLY A 15 -7.13 4.63 14.43
CA GLY A 15 -6.35 5.10 15.58
C GLY A 15 -4.85 5.25 15.33
N ARG A 16 -4.38 5.02 14.09
CA ARG A 16 -3.01 5.28 13.66
C ARG A 16 -2.96 6.52 12.76
N THR A 17 -2.10 7.48 13.10
CA THR A 17 -1.81 8.63 12.23
C THR A 17 -0.76 8.23 11.19
N ILE A 18 -1.14 8.21 9.92
CA ILE A 18 -0.25 8.02 8.78
C ILE A 18 0.17 9.41 8.27
N LYS A 19 1.46 9.74 8.36
CA LYS A 19 2.02 11.02 7.87
C LYS A 19 2.84 10.84 6.60
N SER A 20 3.47 9.67 6.45
CA SER A 20 4.29 9.30 5.30
C SER A 20 3.80 8.02 4.65
N ILE A 21 3.79 8.01 3.32
CA ILE A 21 3.41 6.83 2.51
C ILE A 21 4.55 6.58 1.53
N LEU A 22 5.16 5.40 1.60
CA LEU A 22 6.12 4.94 0.60
C LEU A 22 5.36 4.40 -0.62
N PHE A 23 5.52 5.03 -1.78
CA PHE A 23 4.99 4.50 -3.04
C PHE A 23 6.07 3.68 -3.76
N SER A 24 6.02 2.35 -3.60
CA SER A 24 6.95 1.42 -4.22
C SER A 24 6.39 0.00 -4.22
N THR A 25 6.85 -0.82 -5.16
CA THR A 25 6.68 -2.29 -5.15
C THR A 25 8.00 -3.04 -4.97
N ASP A 26 9.12 -2.30 -4.83
CA ASP A 26 10.44 -2.88 -4.60
C ASP A 26 10.55 -3.38 -3.16
N VAL A 27 10.69 -4.69 -3.03
CA VAL A 27 10.77 -5.41 -1.76
C VAL A 27 11.94 -4.92 -0.89
N SER A 28 13.08 -4.58 -1.49
CA SER A 28 14.25 -4.12 -0.76
C SER A 28 14.04 -2.73 -0.15
N ILE A 29 13.35 -1.84 -0.88
CA ILE A 29 13.00 -0.50 -0.39
C ILE A 29 11.92 -0.62 0.71
N ILE A 30 10.94 -1.49 0.50
CA ILE A 30 9.86 -1.76 1.47
C ILE A 30 10.40 -2.34 2.79
N ALA A 31 11.44 -3.19 2.72
CA ALA A 31 12.08 -3.73 3.92
C ALA A 31 12.93 -2.69 4.69
N ASN A 32 13.45 -1.68 3.99
CA ASN A 32 14.48 -0.77 4.52
C ASN A 32 14.04 0.70 4.50
N ASN A 33 12.82 0.98 4.98
CA ASN A 33 12.32 2.35 5.11
C ASN A 33 11.70 2.61 6.49
N ASN A 34 11.39 3.88 6.74
CA ASN A 34 10.71 4.35 7.95
C ASN A 34 9.43 5.13 7.63
N ALA A 35 8.70 4.76 6.57
CA ALA A 35 7.39 5.34 6.28
C ALA A 35 6.31 4.77 7.22
N ASP A 36 5.22 5.50 7.41
CA ASP A 36 4.12 5.07 8.28
C ASP A 36 3.21 4.04 7.61
N ALA A 37 3.21 3.99 6.27
CA ALA A 37 2.49 3.04 5.44
C ALA A 37 3.18 2.86 4.07
N VAL A 38 2.83 1.79 3.37
CA VAL A 38 3.25 1.51 1.98
C VAL A 38 2.04 1.60 1.07
N LEU A 39 2.17 2.26 -0.07
CA LEU A 39 1.17 2.26 -1.14
C LEU A 39 1.66 1.33 -2.25
N ALA A 40 0.99 0.19 -2.39
CA ALA A 40 1.29 -0.84 -3.37
C ALA A 40 0.28 -0.75 -4.52
N VAL A 41 0.53 0.17 -5.47
CA VAL A 41 -0.22 0.27 -6.72
C VAL A 41 0.74 0.04 -7.89
N TYR A 42 0.34 -0.85 -8.80
CA TYR A 42 1.10 -1.16 -10.00
C TYR A 42 0.17 -1.31 -11.21
N PRO A 43 0.61 -0.97 -12.43
CA PRO A 43 -0.24 -0.90 -13.62
C PRO A 43 -0.44 -2.27 -14.30
N PHE A 44 -0.59 -3.34 -13.52
CA PHE A 44 -0.83 -4.70 -14.02
C PHE A 44 -2.07 -5.29 -13.36
N THR A 45 -2.61 -6.37 -13.93
CA THR A 45 -3.70 -7.11 -13.29
C THR A 45 -3.29 -7.51 -11.88
N PRO A 46 -4.08 -7.16 -10.85
CA PRO A 46 -3.76 -7.50 -9.48
C PRO A 46 -3.53 -9.01 -9.32
N ASN A 47 -2.33 -9.36 -8.88
CA ASN A 47 -1.95 -10.73 -8.55
C ASN A 47 -1.87 -10.85 -7.02
N PRO A 48 -2.68 -11.73 -6.40
CA PRO A 48 -2.66 -11.92 -4.96
C PRO A 48 -1.28 -12.28 -4.41
N SER A 49 -0.44 -12.98 -5.19
CA SER A 49 0.92 -13.35 -4.77
C SER A 49 1.83 -12.13 -4.62
N ILE A 50 1.65 -11.11 -5.47
CA ILE A 50 2.42 -9.87 -5.39
C ILE A 50 2.03 -9.09 -4.14
N ILE A 51 0.73 -8.90 -3.91
CA ILE A 51 0.23 -8.19 -2.72
C ILE A 51 0.64 -8.92 -1.44
N LYS A 52 0.49 -10.25 -1.38
CA LYS A 52 0.94 -11.05 -0.23
C LYS A 52 2.44 -10.92 0.03
N SER A 53 3.26 -10.92 -1.03
CA SER A 53 4.72 -10.73 -0.88
C SER A 53 5.07 -9.36 -0.33
N ILE A 54 4.38 -8.31 -0.76
CA ILE A 54 4.54 -6.95 -0.23
C ILE A 54 4.10 -6.91 1.24
N MET A 55 2.95 -7.49 1.58
CA MET A 55 2.46 -7.55 2.96
C MET A 55 3.39 -8.34 3.89
N LEU A 56 4.04 -9.40 3.39
CA LEU A 56 4.99 -10.20 4.17
C LEU A 56 6.25 -9.43 4.55
N VAL A 57 6.67 -8.47 3.72
CA VAL A 57 7.91 -7.72 3.92
C VAL A 57 7.66 -6.36 4.57
N ALA A 58 6.48 -5.76 4.38
CA ALA A 58 6.12 -4.50 5.00
C ALA A 58 5.91 -4.65 6.52
N SER A 59 6.67 -3.90 7.31
CA SER A 59 6.48 -3.79 8.77
C SER A 59 5.38 -2.79 9.16
N VAL A 60 4.76 -2.14 8.16
CA VAL A 60 3.74 -1.10 8.30
C VAL A 60 2.54 -1.42 7.41
N PRO A 61 1.36 -0.81 7.66
CA PRO A 61 0.17 -1.05 6.86
C PRO A 61 0.41 -0.85 5.37
N VAL A 62 -0.12 -1.76 4.55
CA VAL A 62 -0.07 -1.69 3.09
C VAL A 62 -1.43 -1.25 2.56
N LEU A 63 -1.44 -0.13 1.87
CA LEU A 63 -2.55 0.34 1.06
C LEU A 63 -2.40 -0.29 -0.32
N ALA A 64 -3.12 -1.39 -0.58
CA ALA A 64 -3.10 -2.05 -1.87
C ALA A 64 -4.13 -1.39 -2.82
N GLY A 65 -3.66 -0.89 -3.96
CA GLY A 65 -4.56 -0.47 -5.02
C GLY A 65 -4.95 -1.67 -5.87
N VAL A 66 -6.24 -1.95 -5.96
CA VAL A 66 -6.80 -3.00 -6.84
C VAL A 66 -7.30 -2.45 -8.17
N ASP A 67 -7.20 -1.13 -8.35
CA ASP A 67 -7.72 -0.41 -9.52
C ASP A 67 -6.58 0.27 -10.28
N GLY A 68 -6.68 0.22 -11.60
CA GLY A 68 -5.59 0.55 -12.51
C GLY A 68 -6.06 0.77 -13.93
N GLY A 69 -7.10 1.59 -14.14
CA GLY A 69 -7.50 2.16 -15.45
C GLY A 69 -8.04 1.19 -16.52
N LEU A 70 -7.51 -0.03 -16.62
CA LEU A 70 -7.88 -1.10 -17.54
C LEU A 70 -8.83 -2.12 -16.89
N THR A 71 -8.88 -2.18 -15.56
CA THR A 71 -9.72 -3.09 -14.78
C THR A 71 -10.82 -2.32 -14.06
N THR A 72 -11.91 -2.02 -14.75
CA THR A 72 -13.07 -1.33 -14.18
C THR A 72 -14.19 -2.32 -13.79
N GLY A 73 -15.01 -1.95 -12.79
CA GLY A 73 -16.24 -2.67 -12.43
C GLY A 73 -16.06 -3.90 -11.54
N PHE A 74 -16.89 -4.94 -11.75
CA PHE A 74 -17.04 -6.12 -10.88
C PHE A 74 -15.73 -6.88 -10.59
N ARG A 75 -14.77 -6.83 -11.52
CA ARG A 75 -13.46 -7.48 -11.36
C ARG A 75 -12.59 -6.79 -10.32
N ALA A 76 -12.60 -5.46 -10.26
CA ALA A 76 -11.89 -4.71 -9.23
C ALA A 76 -12.49 -4.98 -7.85
N ALA A 77 -13.83 -5.03 -7.75
CA ALA A 77 -14.54 -5.32 -6.51
C ALA A 77 -14.23 -6.72 -5.94
N ASN A 78 -14.19 -7.75 -6.81
CA ASN A 78 -13.79 -9.09 -6.38
C ASN A 78 -12.33 -9.14 -5.92
N MET A 79 -11.41 -8.42 -6.60
CA MET A 79 -10.01 -8.39 -6.18
C MET A 79 -9.77 -7.62 -4.89
N SER A 80 -10.56 -6.57 -4.58
CA SER A 80 -10.53 -5.94 -3.25
C SER A 80 -10.89 -6.90 -2.13
N LEU A 81 -11.90 -7.77 -2.33
CA LEU A 81 -12.28 -8.78 -1.35
C LEU A 81 -11.14 -9.77 -1.06
N PHE A 82 -10.38 -10.16 -2.10
CA PHE A 82 -9.20 -11.03 -1.92
C PHE A 82 -8.00 -10.33 -1.31
N SER A 83 -7.95 -8.98 -1.32
CA SER A 83 -6.89 -8.22 -0.68
C SER A 83 -7.07 -8.11 0.84
N GLU A 84 -8.25 -8.43 1.36
CA GLU A 84 -8.58 -8.43 2.80
C GLU A 84 -8.24 -9.78 3.47
N SER A 85 -7.90 -10.83 2.71
CA SER A 85 -7.73 -12.22 3.17
C SER A 85 -6.27 -12.72 3.23
#